data_AF-A0A2Z6QRF3-F1
#
_entry.id   AF-A0A2Z6QRF3-F1
#
_cell.length_a   1.000
_cell.length_b   1.000
_cell.length_c   1.000
_cell.angle_alpha   90.00
_cell.angle_beta   90.00
_cell.angle_gamma   90.00
#
_symmetry.space_group_name_H-M   'P 1'
#
loop_
_entity.id
_entity.type
_entity.pdbx_description
1 polymer ?
#
loop_
_entity_poly.entity_id
_entity_poly.type
_entity_poly.pdbx_seq_one_letter_code
_entity_poly.pdbx_strand_id
1 'polypeptide(L)'
;MNRAHASIDYNTLRGFHNEYEFVKQAILADNSLTEYEKTEAAESHLNISVKYPKIVKCYGLTQNASNGNYMLVMSRMDLSLREYLQQNHNHLKWKERIKIAFLTINALYQIHEENSIHRDLNSGNILYSQFNETYHYFHHAHGSLFHYYSYFF
;
A
#
# COMPACT_ATOMS: atom_id res chain seq x y z
N MET A 1 -26.39 15.70 -23.02
CA MET A 1 -27.12 14.66 -22.24
C MET A 1 -26.62 13.29 -22.70
N ASN A 2 -25.63 12.71 -22.03
CA ASN A 2 -25.14 11.36 -22.33
C ASN A 2 -25.74 10.36 -21.33
N ARG A 3 -26.55 9.45 -21.87
CA ARG A 3 -27.08 8.28 -21.16
C ARG A 3 -26.01 7.20 -21.13
N ALA A 4 -25.32 7.07 -20.01
CA ALA A 4 -24.56 5.87 -19.64
C ALA A 4 -24.71 5.61 -18.14
N HIS A 5 -25.95 5.63 -17.65
CA HIS A 5 -26.30 4.92 -16.40
C HIS A 5 -26.82 3.55 -16.81
N ALA A 6 -25.90 2.64 -17.13
CA ALA A 6 -26.19 1.22 -17.16
C ALA A 6 -25.68 0.63 -15.84
N SER A 7 -26.66 0.32 -15.00
CA SER A 7 -26.61 -0.36 -13.72
C SER A 7 -25.54 -1.46 -13.69
N ILE A 8 -24.46 -1.22 -12.95
CA ILE A 8 -23.57 -2.28 -12.49
C ILE A 8 -24.25 -2.84 -11.24
N ASP A 9 -24.71 -4.09 -11.32
CA ASP A 9 -25.33 -4.79 -10.19
C ASP A 9 -24.29 -4.96 -9.06
N TYR A 10 -24.54 -4.23 -7.97
CA TYR A 10 -23.71 -4.19 -6.76
C TYR A 10 -23.46 -5.59 -6.16
N ASN A 11 -24.36 -6.54 -6.39
CA ASN A 11 -24.24 -7.90 -5.87
C ASN A 11 -23.30 -8.79 -6.70
N THR A 12 -23.15 -8.53 -8.00
CA THR A 12 -22.22 -9.26 -8.87
C THR A 12 -20.77 -8.82 -8.62
N LEU A 13 -20.56 -7.55 -8.26
CA LEU A 13 -19.25 -7.05 -7.83
C LEU A 13 -18.79 -7.70 -6.52
N ARG A 14 -19.72 -7.97 -5.58
CA ARG A 14 -19.44 -8.54 -4.24
C ARG A 14 -18.71 -9.89 -4.27
N GLY A 15 -18.93 -10.70 -5.33
CA GLY A 15 -18.26 -12.00 -5.51
C GLY A 15 -16.79 -11.87 -5.93
N PHE A 16 -16.48 -10.94 -6.85
CA PHE A 16 -15.12 -10.60 -7.24
C PHE A 16 -14.42 -9.71 -6.20
N HIS A 17 -15.18 -8.86 -5.48
CA HIS A 17 -14.69 -7.92 -4.46
C HIS A 17 -13.91 -8.58 -3.32
N ASN A 18 -14.24 -9.83 -2.99
CA ASN A 18 -13.65 -10.51 -1.84
C ASN A 18 -12.16 -10.86 -2.04
N GLU A 19 -11.66 -10.89 -3.28
CA GLU A 19 -10.24 -11.09 -3.58
C GLU A 19 -9.45 -9.77 -3.63
N TYR A 20 -10.13 -8.64 -3.83
CA TYR A 20 -9.48 -7.38 -4.22
C TYR A 20 -9.57 -6.22 -3.23
N GLU A 21 -10.25 -6.36 -2.08
CA GLU A 21 -10.45 -5.22 -1.19
C GLU A 21 -9.86 -5.46 0.20
N PHE A 22 -8.63 -4.97 0.40
CA PHE A 22 -8.25 -4.35 1.67
C PHE A 22 -8.21 -2.85 1.43
N VAL A 23 -9.23 -2.12 1.86
CA VAL A 23 -9.21 -0.65 1.77
C VAL A 23 -8.50 -0.09 2.99
N LYS A 24 -7.24 0.32 2.82
CA LYS A 24 -6.52 0.98 3.90
C LYS A 24 -6.92 2.46 3.95
N GLN A 25 -7.54 2.88 5.05
CA GLN A 25 -7.86 4.30 5.34
C GLN A 25 -6.62 5.16 5.67
N ALA A 26 -5.42 4.57 5.69
CA ALA A 26 -4.34 5.07 6.54
C ALA A 26 -3.53 6.26 5.99
N ILE A 27 -3.55 6.56 4.68
CA ILE A 27 -2.76 7.70 4.16
C ILE A 27 -3.55 9.02 4.23
N LEU A 28 -4.89 8.96 4.15
CA LEU A 28 -5.70 10.12 3.73
C LEU A 28 -6.66 10.63 4.82
N ALA A 29 -6.73 9.92 5.95
CA ALA A 29 -7.46 10.35 7.14
C ALA A 29 -6.64 11.28 8.06
N ASP A 30 -5.37 11.52 7.72
CA ASP A 30 -4.56 12.52 8.42
C ASP A 30 -5.04 13.92 8.02
N ASN A 31 -5.80 14.54 8.92
CA ASN A 31 -6.33 15.89 8.75
C ASN A 31 -5.23 16.97 8.72
N SER A 32 -3.97 16.63 9.04
CA SER A 32 -2.83 17.54 8.91
C SER A 32 -2.30 17.67 7.48
N LEU A 33 -2.65 16.74 6.58
CA LEU A 33 -2.24 16.77 5.17
C LEU A 33 -3.24 17.55 4.31
N THR A 34 -2.71 18.32 3.36
CA THR A 34 -3.47 18.96 2.29
C THR A 34 -3.97 17.95 1.26
N GLU A 35 -5.01 18.31 0.50
CA GLU A 35 -5.52 17.47 -0.60
C GLU A 35 -4.47 17.21 -1.70
N TYR A 36 -3.54 18.14 -1.90
CA TYR A 36 -2.41 17.97 -2.80
C TYR A 36 -1.45 16.87 -2.31
N GLU A 37 -1.00 16.95 -1.05
CA GLU A 37 -0.08 15.95 -0.46
C GLU A 37 -0.71 14.55 -0.44
N LYS A 38 -2.02 14.48 -0.19
CA LYS A 38 -2.83 13.26 -0.28
C LYS A 38 -2.82 12.65 -1.69
N THR A 39 -3.02 13.48 -2.71
CA THR A 39 -3.02 13.05 -4.11
C THR A 39 -1.63 12.60 -4.55
N GLU A 40 -0.59 13.37 -4.21
CA GLU A 40 0.80 13.06 -4.51
C GLU A 40 1.26 11.73 -3.87
N ALA A 41 0.90 11.50 -2.61
CA ALA A 41 1.19 10.25 -1.91
C ALA A 41 0.52 9.05 -2.59
N ALA A 42 -0.72 9.22 -3.03
CA ALA A 42 -1.47 8.19 -3.73
C ALA A 42 -0.88 7.86 -5.11
N GLU A 43 -0.55 8.88 -5.90
CA GLU A 43 0.08 8.73 -7.21
C GLU A 43 1.45 8.07 -7.12
N SER A 44 2.26 8.48 -6.14
CA SER A 44 3.58 7.88 -5.89
C SER A 44 3.44 6.38 -5.59
N HIS A 45 2.56 6.01 -4.67
CA HIS A 45 2.32 4.61 -4.35
C HIS A 45 1.79 3.82 -5.55
N LEU A 46 0.86 4.39 -6.32
CA LEU A 46 0.33 3.78 -7.54
C LEU A 46 1.46 3.47 -8.53
N ASN A 47 2.29 4.47 -8.84
CA ASN A 47 3.40 4.34 -9.79
C ASN A 47 4.40 3.26 -9.37
N ILE A 48 4.81 3.26 -8.10
CA ILE A 48 5.76 2.27 -7.58
C ILE A 48 5.12 0.86 -7.59
N SER A 49 3.86 0.73 -7.20
CA SER A 49 3.15 -0.56 -7.18
C SER A 49 2.91 -1.16 -8.57
N VAL A 50 2.91 -0.34 -9.61
CA VAL A 50 2.85 -0.79 -11.01
C VAL A 50 4.17 -1.41 -11.44
N LYS A 51 5.29 -0.81 -11.03
CA LYS A 51 6.63 -1.24 -11.43
C LYS A 51 7.13 -2.44 -10.63
N TYR A 52 6.78 -2.52 -9.35
CA TYR A 52 7.44 -3.45 -8.44
C TYR A 52 6.45 -4.44 -7.78
N PRO A 53 6.57 -5.75 -8.05
CA PRO A 53 5.63 -6.75 -7.55
C PRO A 53 5.73 -7.00 -6.04
N LYS A 54 6.79 -6.50 -5.38
CA LYS A 54 6.95 -6.58 -3.92
C LYS A 54 6.34 -5.42 -3.18
N ILE A 55 5.84 -4.42 -3.89
CA ILE A 55 4.99 -3.37 -3.33
C ILE A 55 3.54 -3.84 -3.42
N VAL A 56 2.75 -3.50 -2.41
CA VAL A 56 1.31 -3.81 -2.39
C VAL A 56 0.69 -3.19 -3.65
N LYS A 57 0.00 -3.99 -4.45
CA LYS A 57 -0.59 -3.49 -5.70
C LYS A 57 -1.69 -2.50 -5.39
N CYS A 58 -1.59 -1.30 -5.97
CA CYS A 58 -2.64 -0.30 -5.93
C CYS A 58 -3.34 -0.21 -7.30
N TYR A 59 -4.65 -0.03 -7.26
CA TYR A 59 -5.51 0.08 -8.44
C TYR A 59 -6.09 1.49 -8.61
N GLY A 60 -6.03 2.32 -7.57
CA GLY A 60 -6.47 3.72 -7.64
C GLY A 60 -7.01 4.25 -6.33
N LEU A 61 -7.78 5.34 -6.44
CA LEU A 61 -8.43 6.03 -5.34
C LEU A 61 -9.94 5.84 -5.39
N THR A 62 -10.55 5.77 -4.20
CA THR A 62 -11.98 5.86 -3.99
C THR A 62 -12.27 6.84 -2.85
N GLN A 63 -13.54 7.13 -2.59
CA GLN A 63 -13.97 7.94 -1.45
C GLN A 63 -14.92 7.15 -0.57
N ASN A 64 -14.75 7.28 0.74
CA ASN A 64 -15.70 6.75 1.69
C ASN A 64 -17.00 7.57 1.62
N ALA A 65 -18.09 6.92 1.25
CA ALA A 65 -19.39 7.59 1.10
C ALA A 65 -19.92 8.22 2.41
N SER A 66 -19.47 7.77 3.59
CA SER A 66 -20.00 8.27 4.87
C SER A 66 -19.34 9.57 5.36
N ASN A 67 -18.06 9.79 5.04
CA ASN A 67 -17.31 10.95 5.52
C ASN A 67 -16.54 11.70 4.43
N GLY A 68 -16.58 11.22 3.18
CA GLY A 68 -15.90 11.84 2.04
C GLY A 68 -14.39 11.63 2.02
N ASN A 69 -13.82 10.91 2.99
CA ASN A 69 -12.37 10.69 3.03
C ASN A 69 -11.92 9.83 1.87
N TYR A 70 -10.84 10.24 1.21
CA TYR A 70 -10.22 9.42 0.18
C TYR A 70 -9.65 8.12 0.77
N MET A 71 -9.61 7.10 -0.06
CA MET A 71 -9.11 5.77 0.29
C MET A 71 -8.36 5.17 -0.90
N LEU A 72 -7.32 4.37 -0.63
CA LEU A 72 -6.61 3.62 -1.66
C LEU A 72 -7.26 2.26 -1.87
N VAL A 73 -7.51 1.92 -3.12
CA VAL A 73 -7.96 0.59 -3.55
C VAL A 73 -6.72 -0.26 -3.85
N MET A 74 -6.50 -1.31 -3.06
CA MET A 74 -5.29 -2.14 -3.14
C MET A 74 -5.59 -3.62 -2.95
N SER A 75 -4.69 -4.49 -3.42
CA SER A 75 -4.82 -5.94 -3.24
C SER A 75 -5.05 -6.30 -1.78
N ARG A 76 -5.95 -7.27 -1.57
CA ARG A 76 -6.25 -7.79 -0.25
C ARG A 76 -4.99 -8.38 0.39
N MET A 77 -4.73 -7.93 1.62
CA MET A 77 -3.69 -8.46 2.50
C MET A 77 -4.37 -8.95 3.78
N ASP A 78 -3.87 -10.06 4.34
CA ASP A 78 -4.53 -10.74 5.45
C ASP A 78 -4.05 -10.21 6.81
N LEU A 79 -2.74 -9.90 6.93
CA LEU A 79 -2.13 -9.48 8.18
C LEU A 79 -1.00 -8.48 7.91
N SER A 80 -0.77 -7.55 8.83
CA SER A 80 0.54 -6.91 8.94
C SER A 80 1.58 -7.88 9.50
N LEU A 81 2.86 -7.65 9.23
CA LEU A 81 3.95 -8.42 9.81
C LEU A 81 3.92 -8.33 11.34
N ARG A 82 3.53 -7.19 11.90
CA ARG A 82 3.32 -7.02 13.35
C ARG A 82 2.32 -8.04 13.90
N GLU A 83 1.14 -8.14 13.29
CA GLU A 83 0.10 -9.09 13.71
C GLU A 83 0.54 -10.54 13.47
N TYR A 84 1.15 -10.81 12.32
CA TYR A 84 1.66 -12.13 11.99
C TYR A 84 2.70 -12.61 13.01
N LEU A 85 3.65 -11.75 13.40
CA LEU A 85 4.67 -12.07 14.40
C LEU A 85 4.08 -12.28 15.79
N GLN A 86 3.05 -11.53 16.17
CA GLN A 86 2.35 -11.73 17.44
C GLN A 86 1.65 -13.10 17.49
N GLN A 87 1.01 -13.52 16.39
CA GLN A 87 0.30 -14.80 16.31
C GLN A 87 1.25 -16.00 16.20
N ASN A 88 2.42 -15.83 15.57
CA ASN A 88 3.31 -16.94 15.19
C ASN A 88 4.65 -16.95 15.94
N HIS A 89 4.83 -16.15 16.99
CA HIS A 89 6.13 -15.93 17.64
C HIS A 89 6.88 -17.23 17.97
N ASN A 90 6.18 -18.21 18.56
CA ASN A 90 6.75 -19.48 19.00
C ASN A 90 6.96 -20.51 17.87
N HIS A 91 6.40 -20.27 16.68
CA HIS A 91 6.41 -21.21 15.56
C HIS A 91 7.21 -20.67 14.34
N LEU A 92 7.79 -19.48 14.46
CA LEU A 92 8.47 -18.81 13.36
C LEU A 92 9.86 -19.41 13.08
N LYS A 93 9.92 -20.28 12.07
CA LYS A 93 11.15 -20.92 11.58
C LYS A 93 12.16 -19.90 11.03
N TRP A 94 13.45 -20.20 11.13
CA TRP A 94 14.53 -19.36 10.60
C TRP A 94 14.40 -19.03 9.11
N LYS A 95 13.95 -20.00 8.30
CA LYS A 95 13.70 -19.79 6.87
C LYS A 95 12.70 -18.65 6.61
N GLU A 96 11.62 -18.58 7.39
CA GLU A 96 10.62 -17.52 7.27
C GLU A 96 11.19 -16.15 7.70
N ARG A 97 11.99 -16.12 8.76
CA ARG A 97 12.69 -14.89 9.20
C ARG A 97 13.59 -14.32 8.10
N ILE A 98 14.36 -15.19 7.46
CA ILE A 98 15.24 -14.81 6.34
C ILE A 98 14.40 -14.33 5.14
N LYS A 99 13.29 -15.01 4.82
CA LYS A 99 12.37 -14.60 3.74
C LYS A 99 11.81 -13.19 3.99
N ILE A 100 11.32 -12.91 5.20
CA ILE A 100 10.80 -11.59 5.59
C ILE A 100 11.89 -10.52 5.43
N ALA A 101 13.09 -10.77 5.96
CA ALA A 101 14.21 -9.84 5.87
C ALA A 101 14.60 -9.55 4.41
N PHE A 102 14.76 -10.59 3.60
CA PHE A 102 15.10 -10.46 2.18
C PHE A 102 14.05 -9.66 1.41
N LEU A 103 12.76 -9.97 1.59
CA LEU A 103 11.67 -9.25 0.91
C LEU A 103 11.60 -7.78 1.33
N THR A 104 11.86 -7.49 2.61
CA THR A 104 11.90 -6.12 3.13
C THR A 104 13.06 -5.34 2.50
N ILE A 105 14.27 -5.91 2.46
CA ILE A 105 15.44 -5.30 1.83
C ILE A 105 15.18 -5.06 0.34
N ASN A 106 14.61 -6.03 -0.36
CA ASN A 106 14.32 -5.91 -1.79
C ASN A 106 13.28 -4.80 -2.08
N ALA A 107 12.23 -4.69 -1.26
CA ALA A 107 11.26 -3.62 -1.39
C ALA A 107 11.87 -2.24 -1.13
N LEU A 108 12.73 -2.11 -0.11
CA LEU A 108 13.45 -0.86 0.17
C LEU A 108 14.38 -0.47 -0.98
N TYR A 109 15.12 -1.43 -1.53
CA TYR A 109 15.96 -1.22 -2.71
C TYR A 109 15.14 -0.66 -3.88
N GLN A 110 13.98 -1.27 -4.18
CA GLN A 110 13.09 -0.82 -5.25
C GLN A 110 12.52 0.59 -5.03
N ILE A 111 12.19 0.93 -3.79
CA ILE A 111 11.71 2.28 -3.44
C ILE A 111 12.83 3.32 -3.63
N HIS A 112 14.07 2.97 -3.28
CA HIS A 112 15.23 3.85 -3.48
C HIS A 112 15.59 4.07 -4.95
N GLU A 113 15.41 3.06 -5.82
CA GLU A 113 15.60 3.22 -7.27
C GLU A 113 14.65 4.27 -7.88
N GLU A 114 13.52 4.53 -7.24
CA GLU A 114 12.57 5.58 -7.63
C GLU A 114 12.88 6.94 -6.97
N ASN A 115 14.05 7.08 -6.35
CA ASN A 115 14.46 8.25 -5.55
C ASN A 115 13.47 8.61 -4.43
N SER A 116 12.67 7.64 -3.98
CA SER A 116 11.71 7.82 -2.89
C SER A 116 12.35 7.42 -1.56
N ILE A 117 12.10 8.19 -0.51
CA ILE A 117 12.63 7.92 0.82
C ILE A 117 11.57 7.19 1.65
N HIS A 118 11.94 6.01 2.15
CA HIS A 118 11.08 5.23 3.04
C HIS A 118 11.09 5.78 4.48
N ARG A 119 10.33 6.85 4.76
CA ARG A 119 10.39 7.54 6.07
C ARG A 119 9.75 6.79 7.24
N ASP A 120 8.98 5.73 6.99
CA ASP A 120 8.23 4.99 8.03
C ASP A 120 8.41 3.47 7.93
N LEU A 121 9.67 3.00 8.00
CA LEU A 121 9.97 1.57 7.99
C LEU A 121 9.53 0.91 9.31
N ASN A 122 8.30 0.40 9.32
CA ASN A 122 7.75 -0.31 10.47
C ASN A 122 7.07 -1.63 10.06
N SER A 123 6.98 -2.58 11.00
CA SER A 123 6.37 -3.91 10.77
C SER A 123 4.86 -3.87 10.53
N GLY A 124 4.19 -2.73 10.73
CA GLY A 124 2.80 -2.50 10.33
C GLY A 124 2.62 -2.20 8.84
N ASN A 125 3.69 -1.78 8.15
CA ASN A 125 3.68 -1.48 6.71
C ASN A 125 4.16 -2.65 5.85
N ILE A 126 4.66 -3.73 6.45
CA ILE A 126 4.91 -4.99 5.75
C ILE A 126 3.63 -5.82 5.88
N LEU A 127 3.02 -6.18 4.77
CA LEU A 127 1.73 -6.89 4.72
C LEU A 127 1.94 -8.30 4.18
N TYR A 128 1.19 -9.26 4.71
CA TYR A 128 1.26 -10.67 4.37
C TYR A 128 -0.04 -11.10 3.67
N SER A 129 0.13 -11.83 2.57
CA SER A 129 -0.95 -12.52 1.86
C SER A 129 -0.84 -14.01 2.11
N GLN A 130 -1.86 -14.60 2.72
CA GLN A 130 -2.00 -16.05 2.90
C GLN A 130 -2.19 -16.73 1.54
N PHE A 131 -2.97 -16.13 0.64
CA PHE A 131 -3.22 -16.66 -0.70
C PHE A 131 -1.93 -16.87 -1.51
N ASN A 132 -1.02 -15.89 -1.47
CA ASN A 132 0.27 -15.95 -2.18
C ASN A 132 1.42 -16.45 -1.29
N GLU A 133 1.16 -16.77 -0.03
CA GLU A 133 2.15 -17.10 1.01
C GLU A 133 3.39 -16.17 1.02
N THR A 134 3.19 -14.87 0.82
CA THR A 134 4.29 -13.90 0.63
C THR A 134 4.00 -12.56 1.31
N TYR A 135 5.08 -11.82 1.53
CA TYR A 135 5.05 -10.47 2.09
C TYR A 135 5.20 -9.43 0.99
N HIS A 136 4.52 -8.31 1.17
CA HIS A 136 4.54 -7.12 0.33
C HIS A 136 4.72 -5.88 1.19
N TYR A 137 5.29 -4.84 0.60
CA TYR A 137 5.56 -3.59 1.28
C TYR A 137 4.50 -2.55 0.92
N PHE A 138 3.87 -1.95 1.93
CA PHE A 138 3.01 -0.80 1.77
C PHE A 138 3.84 0.48 1.83
N HIS A 139 4.14 1.06 0.66
CA HIS A 139 4.90 2.30 0.59
C HIS A 139 4.07 3.48 1.11
N HIS A 140 4.57 4.18 2.12
CA HIS A 140 4.01 5.45 2.57
C HIS A 140 4.90 6.59 2.08
N ALA A 141 4.51 7.25 0.98
CA ALA A 141 5.09 8.53 0.59
C ALA A 141 4.44 9.63 1.44
N HIS A 142 5.25 10.42 2.14
CA HIS A 142 4.87 11.80 2.42
C HIS A 142 5.48 12.66 1.33
N GLY A 143 4.72 13.66 0.87
CA GLY A 143 4.95 14.44 -0.35
C GLY A 143 6.41 14.56 -0.79
N SER A 144 6.64 14.28 -2.06
CA SER A 144 7.88 14.52 -2.77
C SER A 144 8.13 16.03 -2.95
N LEU A 145 8.25 16.74 -1.84
CA LEU A 145 8.81 18.08 -1.78
C LEU A 145 9.78 18.12 -0.60
N PHE A 146 11.03 17.69 -0.85
CA PHE A 146 12.25 18.33 -0.34
C PHE A 146 13.46 17.64 -0.98
N HIS A 147 13.81 18.09 -2.19
CA HIS A 147 15.13 18.59 -2.63
C HIS A 147 15.31 18.39 -4.13
N TYR A 148 14.74 19.30 -4.93
CA TYR A 148 15.59 19.90 -5.97
C TYR A 148 16.57 20.82 -5.23
N TYR A 149 17.87 20.65 -5.51
CA TYR A 149 19.07 21.27 -4.91
C TYR A 149 19.67 20.59 -3.67
N SER A 150 20.60 19.67 -3.91
CA SER A 150 21.95 19.79 -3.34
C SER A 150 22.98 19.39 -4.39
N TYR A 151 23.49 20.39 -5.11
CA TYR A 151 24.81 20.37 -5.75
C TYR A 151 25.90 20.14 -4.68
N PHE A 152 26.98 19.44 -5.06
CA PHE A 152 28.32 19.41 -4.42
C PHE A 152 28.37 19.34 -2.87
N PHE A 153 28.76 18.19 -2.31
CA PHE A 153 30.14 17.86 -1.89
C PHE A 153 30.22 16.38 -1.52
#